data_AF-A0A935BA45-F1
#
_entry.id   AF-A0A935BA45-F1
#
_cell.length_a   1.000
_cell.length_b   1.000
_cell.length_c   1.000
_cell.angle_alpha   90.00
_cell.angle_beta   90.00
_cell.angle_gamma   90.00
#
_symmetry.space_group_name_H-M   'P 1'
#
loop_
_entity.id
_entity.type
_entity.pdbx_description
1 polymer ?
#
loop_
_entity_poly.entity_id
_entity_poly.type
_entity_poly.pdbx_seq_one_letter_code
_entity_poly.pdbx_strand_id
1 'polypeptide(L)' 'MQKSVVTISLLLASVSFPALAAETIAYKYDAKGRLIEVKRTGTVNNNVTSTYQHDKANNRKNLAVTGSPNPPPP' A
#
# COMPACT_ATOMS: atom_id res chain seq x y z
N MET A 1 -35.47 -50.77 -13.74
CA MET A 1 -34.92 -49.62 -14.49
C MET A 1 -34.36 -48.62 -13.49
N GLN A 2 -33.07 -48.77 -13.15
CA GLN A 2 -32.37 -47.90 -12.21
C GLN A 2 -31.77 -46.73 -13.01
N LYS A 3 -32.33 -45.53 -12.82
CA LYS A 3 -31.83 -44.31 -13.47
C LYS A 3 -30.62 -43.82 -12.69
N SER A 4 -29.42 -44.15 -13.18
CA SER A 4 -28.17 -43.62 -12.63
C SER A 4 -28.07 -42.13 -12.98
N VAL A 5 -28.24 -41.27 -11.98
CA VAL A 5 -27.92 -39.84 -12.08
C VAL A 5 -26.44 -39.72 -11.72
N VAL A 6 -25.60 -39.47 -12.72
CA VAL A 6 -24.18 -39.16 -12.51
C VAL A 6 -24.08 -37.69 -12.17
N THR A 7 -23.97 -37.37 -10.89
CA THR A 7 -23.70 -36.02 -10.40
C THR A 7 -22.22 -35.72 -10.63
N ILE A 8 -21.91 -34.90 -11.65
CA ILE A 8 -20.56 -34.36 -11.83
C ILE A 8 -20.37 -33.26 -10.78
N SER A 9 -19.73 -33.62 -9.67
CA SER A 9 -19.28 -32.66 -8.67
C SER A 9 -18.16 -31.80 -9.28
N LEU A 10 -18.47 -30.55 -9.60
CA LEU A 10 -17.47 -29.57 -10.05
C LEU A 10 -16.53 -29.28 -8.88
N LEU A 11 -15.33 -29.86 -8.91
CA LEU A 11 -14.26 -29.55 -7.98
C LEU A 11 -13.84 -28.08 -8.20
N LEU A 12 -14.22 -27.18 -7.29
CA LEU A 12 -13.74 -25.80 -7.29
C LEU A 12 -12.25 -25.81 -6.96
N ALA A 13 -11.40 -25.93 -7.98
CA ALA A 13 -9.98 -25.68 -7.85
C ALA A 13 -9.79 -24.19 -7.55
N SER A 14 -9.25 -23.87 -6.37
CA SER A 14 -8.87 -22.52 -5.99
C SER A 14 -7.69 -22.04 -6.85
N VAL A 15 -8.01 -21.37 -7.96
CA VAL A 15 -7.01 -20.67 -8.77
C VAL A 15 -6.57 -19.41 -8.03
N SER A 16 -5.31 -19.40 -7.59
CA SER A 16 -4.69 -18.20 -7.03
C SER A 16 -4.31 -17.27 -8.18
N PHE A 17 -4.97 -16.11 -8.26
CA PHE A 17 -4.55 -15.04 -9.17
C PHE A 17 -3.38 -14.27 -8.53
N PRO A 18 -2.32 -13.94 -9.30
CA PRO A 18 -1.26 -13.09 -8.77
C PRO A 18 -1.84 -11.71 -8.44
N ALA A 19 -1.62 -11.24 -7.21
CA ALA A 19 -1.97 -9.88 -6.83
C ALA A 19 -1.03 -8.91 -7.55
N LEU A 20 -1.57 -8.11 -8.47
CA LEU A 20 -0.81 -7.02 -9.10
C LEU A 20 -0.74 -5.84 -8.15
N ALA A 21 0.40 -5.70 -7.45
CA ALA A 21 0.70 -4.53 -6.64
C ALA A 21 1.67 -3.61 -7.40
N ALA A 22 1.19 -2.43 -7.78
CA ALA A 22 1.99 -1.41 -8.42
C ALA A 22 1.74 -0.07 -7.72
N GLU A 23 2.82 0.66 -7.46
CA GLU A 23 2.77 1.96 -6.82
C GLU A 23 3.64 2.96 -7.58
N THR A 24 3.18 4.20 -7.64
CA THR A 24 4.01 5.35 -7.99
C THR A 24 4.36 6.10 -6.72
N ILE A 25 5.64 6.39 -6.53
CA ILE A 25 6.14 7.12 -5.37
C ILE A 25 6.74 8.44 -5.84
N ALA A 26 6.11 9.54 -5.42
CA ALA A 26 6.60 10.89 -5.67
C ALA A 26 7.38 11.40 -4.45
N TYR A 27 8.59 11.88 -4.70
CA TYR A 27 9.47 12.46 -3.69
C TYR A 27 9.56 13.97 -3.90
N LYS A 28 9.42 14.74 -2.82
CA LYS A 28 9.70 16.19 -2.83
C LYS A 28 10.85 16.51 -1.91
N TYR A 29 11.65 17.46 -2.35
CA TYR A 29 12.84 17.91 -1.63
C TYR A 29 12.76 19.42 -1.36
N ASP A 30 13.38 19.86 -0.27
CA ASP A 30 13.61 21.28 -0.03
C ASP A 30 14.81 21.81 -0.86
N ALA A 31 15.07 23.12 -0.76
CA ALA A 31 16.17 23.77 -1.47
C ALA A 31 17.57 23.24 -1.08
N LYS A 32 17.70 22.52 0.03
CA LYS A 32 18.94 21.87 0.48
C LYS A 32 19.05 20.43 -0.02
N GLY A 33 18.08 19.96 -0.81
CA GLY A 33 18.03 18.58 -1.31
C GLY A 33 17.56 17.56 -0.28
N ARG A 34 16.91 18.00 0.81
CA ARG A 34 16.44 17.08 1.86
C ARG A 34 15.01 16.65 1.58
N LEU A 35 14.71 15.37 1.81
CA LEU A 35 13.38 14.79 1.58
C LEU A 35 12.35 15.39 2.54
N ILE A 36 11.33 16.08 2.02
CA ILE A 36 10.26 16.72 2.82
C ILE A 36 8.90 16.04 2.65
N GLU A 37 8.67 15.30 1.56
CA GLU A 37 7.41 14.59 1.33
C GLU A 37 7.64 13.30 0.53
N VAL A 38 6.91 12.25 0.89
CA VAL A 38 6.73 11.04 0.10
C VAL A 38 5.23 10.82 -0.10
N LYS A 39 4.77 10.90 -1.34
CA LYS A 39 3.37 10.63 -1.72
C LYS A 39 3.29 9.34 -2.51
N ARG A 40 2.45 8.41 -2.05
CA ARG A 40 2.21 7.12 -2.71
C ARG A 40 0.84 7.09 -3.37
N THR A 41 0.79 6.59 -4.59
CA THR A 41 -0.45 6.31 -5.32
C THR A 41 -0.35 4.92 -5.96
N GLY A 42 -1.49 4.27 -6.20
CA GLY A 42 -1.52 2.94 -6.80
C GLY A 42 -2.40 1.99 -6.00
N THR A 43 -1.88 0.81 -5.64
CA THR A 43 -2.68 -0.22 -4.96
C THR A 43 -2.54 -0.17 -3.43
N VAL A 44 -1.54 -0.84 -2.86
CA VAL A 44 -1.52 -1.19 -1.43
C VAL A 44 -1.45 0.05 -0.53
N ASN A 45 -0.55 0.99 -0.82
CA ASN A 45 -0.39 2.23 -0.04
C ASN A 45 -1.03 3.44 -0.73
N ASN A 46 -2.16 3.23 -1.43
CA ASN A 46 -2.78 4.31 -2.18
C ASN A 46 -3.14 5.51 -1.29
N ASN A 47 -2.79 6.71 -1.74
CA ASN A 47 -3.02 7.99 -1.06
C ASN A 47 -2.32 8.17 0.29
N VAL A 48 -1.40 7.27 0.66
CA VAL A 48 -0.56 7.45 1.85
C VAL A 48 0.47 8.56 1.58
N THR A 49 0.50 9.56 2.47
CA THR A 49 1.47 10.66 2.40
C THR A 49 2.27 10.73 3.68
N SER A 50 3.59 10.84 3.56
CA SER A 50 4.51 11.09 4.67
C SER A 50 5.16 12.46 4.50
N THR A 51 5.13 13.30 5.52
CA THR A 51 5.80 14.61 5.53
C THR A 51 6.88 14.67 6.61
N TYR A 52 7.99 15.33 6.30
CA TYR A 52 9.16 15.38 7.16
C TYR A 52 9.60 16.81 7.43
N GLN A 53 9.73 17.15 8.70
CA GLN A 53 10.31 18.41 9.13
C GLN A 53 11.73 18.18 9.63
N HIS A 54 12.63 19.07 9.25
CA HIS A 54 14.03 19.01 9.66
C HIS A 54 14.42 20.25 10.46
N ASP A 55 15.27 20.06 11.46
CA ASP A 55 15.86 21.18 12.21
C ASP A 55 17.04 21.81 11.44
N LYS A 56 17.71 22.78 12.09
CA LYS A 56 18.87 23.48 11.52
C LYS A 56 20.12 22.59 11.41
N ALA A 57 20.25 21.60 12.29
CA ALA A 57 21.36 20.65 12.32
C ALA A 57 21.15 19.45 11.38
N ASN A 58 20.09 19.50 10.55
CA ASN A 58 19.73 18.47 9.59
C ASN A 58 19.11 17.19 10.20
N ASN A 59 18.69 17.23 11.46
CA ASN A 59 17.96 16.11 12.04
C ASN A 59 16.51 16.13 11.57
N ARG A 60 15.94 14.97 11.26
CA ARG A 60 14.49 14.82 11.08
C ARG A 60 13.83 14.98 12.45
N LYS A 61 13.14 16.11 12.64
CA LYS A 61 12.50 16.47 13.90
C LYS A 61 11.06 15.96 14.01
N ASN A 62 10.37 15.78 12.88
CA ASN A 62 9.00 15.28 12.86
C ASN A 62 8.72 14.42 11.62
N LEU A 63 7.81 13.46 11.78
CA LEU A 63 7.19 12.66 10.72
C LEU A 63 5.68 12.67 10.95
N ALA A 64 4.91 13.14 9.98
CA ALA A 64 3.47 12.96 9.95
C ALA A 64 3.08 12.04 8.79
N VAL A 65 2.26 11.03 9.07
CA VAL A 65 1.74 10.11 8.07
C VAL A 65 0.22 10.24 8.03
N THR A 66 -0.34 10.44 6.84
CA THR A 66 -1.78 10.56 6.61
C THR A 66 -2.23 9.58 5.53
N GLY A 67 -3.51 9.22 5.54
CA GLY A 67 -4.09 8.27 4.58
C GLY A 67 -3.70 6.81 4.81
N SER A 68 -2.97 6.50 5.89
CA SER A 68 -2.66 5.13 6.29
C SER A 68 -3.95 4.39 6.69
N PRO A 69 -4.19 3.17 6.20
CA PRO A 69 -5.28 2.33 6.69
C PRO A 69 -5.01 1.73 8.08
N ASN A 70 -3.76 1.82 8.56
CA ASN A 70 -3.40 1.29 9.86
C ASN A 70 -3.92 2.19 10.99
N PRO A 71 -4.48 1.61 12.07
CA PRO A 71 -4.90 2.38 13.23
C PRO A 71 -3.68 3.01 13.94
N PRO A 72 -3.89 4.10 14.70
CA PRO A 72 -2.84 4.67 15.55
C PRO A 72 -2.31 3.62 16.55
N PRO A 73 -1.05 3.74 16.98
CA PRO A 73 -0.55 2.97 18.12
C PRO A 73 -1.44 3.18 19.36
N PRO A 74 -1.58 2.17 20.24
CA PRO A 74 -2.26 2.34 21.53
C PRO A 74 -1.57 3.35 22.45
#